data_AF-A0A1S2PDB9-F1
#
_entry.id   AF-A0A1S2PDB9-F1
#
_cell.length_a   1.000
_cell.length_b   1.000
_cell.length_c   1.000
_cell.angle_alpha   90.00
_cell.angle_beta   90.00
_cell.angle_gamma   90.00
#
_symmetry.space_group_name_H-M   'P 1'
#
loop_
_entity.id
_entity.type
_entity.pdbx_description
1 polymer ?
#
loop_
_entity_poly.entity_id
_entity_poly.type
_entity_poly.pdbx_seq_one_letter_code
_entity_poly.pdbx_strand_id
1 'polypeptide(L)'
;MVARMGAAAALVVGTLIGATATASTARAAASGPCDIYAAGGTPCVAAHSTTRALYASYDGPLYQVRRGSDNTTRDIGVLSAGGYADAAAQDSFCSGTTCLITIVYDQSGRGNNLTQAPAGGAAGGPDNLANATAAPTTVGGHKAYGVFVAPGTGYRNNHTNGIATGDSPEGMYAIFDGTHYNGGCCFDYGNAETNSNDDGNGTMEAIYFGNIRVWGYGSGNGPWIMADLENGLFSGVNQHYNAGDPSIDYRYTTAIIKGGANHWAIRGGNAQSGGLSTYYDGPRPNVSGYNPMRKQGAIILGTGGDNSKGAQGTFYEGVMTSGYPSDATEGAVQANITAAGYGNSSSGGGTSTGALHAVGAGKCLDVPNSSTTAGTQLQIWDCSGGTNQTWTRTSSHQLTVYSGSSQMCLDAYDNQTSAGTKVETWPCTGGANQQWQLNSDGTVTGTQSGLCLDVTGASTANGALAELWPCNGGSNQRWSLD
;
A
#
# COMPACT_ATOMS: atom_id res chain seq x y z
N MET A 1 36.75 70.85 -46.19
CA MET A 1 35.61 70.29 -46.97
C MET A 1 35.54 68.83 -46.58
N VAL A 2 34.52 68.25 -45.94
CA VAL A 2 33.06 68.49 -45.81
C VAL A 2 32.69 67.86 -44.43
N ALA A 3 32.19 68.61 -43.43
CA ALA A 3 30.79 68.66 -42.92
C ALA A 3 29.98 67.35 -43.07
N ARG A 4 29.06 66.88 -42.22
CA ARG A 4 28.53 67.12 -40.86
C ARG A 4 27.54 65.94 -40.61
N MET A 5 26.96 65.91 -39.40
CA MET A 5 25.81 65.11 -38.90
C MET A 5 26.22 63.77 -38.23
N GLY A 6 26.07 63.52 -36.93
CA GLY A 6 25.33 64.18 -35.84
C GLY A 6 24.14 63.31 -35.41
N ALA A 7 24.21 62.66 -34.24
CA ALA A 7 23.03 62.27 -33.44
C ALA A 7 23.45 61.90 -32.01
N ALA A 8 22.66 62.36 -31.05
CA ALA A 8 22.95 62.46 -29.63
C ALA A 8 22.81 61.14 -28.85
N ALA A 9 23.61 61.00 -27.80
CA ALA A 9 23.44 59.98 -26.77
C ALA A 9 22.33 60.41 -25.78
N ALA A 10 21.25 59.63 -25.73
CA ALA A 10 20.24 59.72 -24.68
C ALA A 10 20.48 58.60 -23.66
N LEU A 11 20.87 58.97 -22.45
CA LEU A 11 21.00 58.07 -21.31
C LEU A 11 19.60 57.87 -20.69
N VAL A 12 18.97 56.72 -20.93
CA VAL A 12 17.70 56.35 -20.30
C VAL A 12 18.01 55.51 -19.06
N VAL A 13 17.78 56.07 -17.88
CA VAL A 13 17.73 55.35 -16.61
C VAL A 13 16.41 54.58 -16.58
N GLY A 14 16.48 53.28 -16.84
CA GLY A 14 15.33 52.37 -16.72
C GLY A 14 15.10 51.97 -15.27
N THR A 15 14.01 52.45 -14.70
CA THR A 15 13.46 52.05 -13.39
C THR A 15 13.12 50.56 -13.35
N LEU A 16 13.71 49.82 -12.41
CA LEU A 16 13.30 48.46 -12.05
C LEU A 16 11.91 48.52 -11.39
N ILE A 17 10.88 48.17 -12.15
CA ILE A 17 9.56 47.82 -11.61
C ILE A 17 9.63 46.34 -11.25
N GLY A 18 9.63 46.04 -9.95
CA GLY A 18 9.51 44.69 -9.43
C GLY A 18 8.15 44.11 -9.81
N ALA A 19 8.14 43.27 -10.84
CA ALA A 19 7.02 42.38 -11.09
C ALA A 19 7.05 41.28 -10.02
N THR A 20 6.17 41.40 -9.03
CA THR A 20 5.81 40.28 -8.18
C THR A 20 5.23 39.19 -9.06
N ALA A 21 6.05 38.21 -9.41
CA ALA A 21 5.57 36.95 -9.96
C ALA A 21 4.67 36.33 -8.89
N THR A 22 3.36 36.46 -9.06
CA THR A 22 2.42 35.55 -8.43
C THR A 22 2.76 34.18 -9.01
N ALA A 23 3.56 33.42 -8.28
CA ALA A 23 3.74 32.01 -8.51
C ALA A 23 2.35 31.38 -8.38
N SER A 24 1.67 31.23 -9.52
CA SER A 24 0.63 30.24 -9.64
C SER A 24 1.29 28.92 -9.27
N THR A 25 1.00 28.41 -8.08
CA THR A 25 1.27 27.03 -7.72
C THR A 25 0.44 26.18 -8.68
N ALA A 26 1.00 25.92 -9.86
CA ALA A 26 0.56 24.84 -10.71
C ALA A 26 0.84 23.57 -9.90
N ARG A 27 -0.18 23.12 -9.17
CA ARG A 27 -0.20 21.82 -8.53
C ARG A 27 -0.19 20.83 -9.70
N ALA A 28 1.00 20.47 -10.18
CA ALA A 28 1.15 19.33 -11.07
C ALA A 28 0.45 18.17 -10.34
N ALA A 29 -0.67 17.69 -10.91
CA ALA A 29 -1.32 16.50 -10.42
C ALA A 29 -0.23 15.41 -10.35
N ALA A 30 -0.01 14.83 -9.17
CA ALA A 30 1.01 13.81 -9.02
C ALA A 30 0.68 12.66 -9.99
N SER A 31 1.58 12.37 -10.93
CA SER A 31 1.42 11.29 -11.91
C SER A 31 1.16 9.96 -11.20
N GLY A 32 0.14 9.22 -11.62
CA GLY A 32 -0.10 7.85 -11.17
C GLY A 32 0.85 6.84 -11.83
N PRO A 33 0.86 5.57 -11.37
CA PRO A 33 1.67 4.51 -11.96
C PRO A 33 1.53 4.40 -13.49
N CYS A 34 0.31 4.49 -14.02
CA CYS A 34 0.10 4.36 -15.46
C CYS A 34 0.51 5.58 -16.27
N ASP A 35 0.50 6.78 -15.69
CA ASP A 35 1.08 7.97 -16.31
C ASP A 35 2.61 7.82 -16.45
N ILE A 36 3.25 7.26 -15.43
CA ILE A 36 4.70 6.98 -15.41
C ILE A 36 5.04 5.93 -16.47
N TYR A 37 4.28 4.84 -16.54
CA TYR A 37 4.43 3.81 -17.57
C TYR A 37 4.26 4.37 -18.98
N ALA A 38 3.24 5.21 -19.20
CA ALA A 38 3.04 5.88 -20.49
C ALA A 38 4.21 6.81 -20.85
N ALA A 39 4.71 7.61 -19.90
CA ALA A 39 5.88 8.47 -20.09
C ALA A 39 7.15 7.65 -20.39
N GLY A 40 7.25 6.44 -19.83
CA GLY A 40 8.33 5.48 -20.09
C GLY A 40 8.20 4.72 -21.41
N GLY A 41 7.18 4.98 -22.22
CA GLY A 41 6.97 4.32 -23.52
C GLY A 41 6.36 2.92 -23.44
N THR A 42 5.90 2.49 -22.26
CA THR A 42 5.29 1.17 -22.04
C THR A 42 3.95 1.33 -21.33
N PRO A 43 2.91 1.86 -22.00
CA PRO A 43 1.67 2.26 -21.37
C PRO A 43 0.91 1.06 -20.80
N CYS A 44 0.15 1.32 -19.72
CA CYS A 44 -0.78 0.35 -19.18
C CYS A 44 -1.82 -0.06 -20.23
N VAL A 45 -2.09 -1.36 -20.30
CA VAL A 45 -3.17 -1.98 -21.07
C VAL A 45 -4.23 -2.63 -20.17
N ALA A 46 -3.94 -2.78 -18.88
CA ALA A 46 -4.93 -2.99 -17.85
C ALA A 46 -4.44 -2.38 -16.53
N ALA A 47 -5.35 -1.80 -15.74
CA ALA A 47 -5.02 -1.14 -14.49
C ALA A 47 -6.09 -1.39 -13.43
N HIS A 48 -5.77 -2.21 -12.43
CA HIS A 48 -6.71 -2.70 -11.43
C HIS A 48 -6.33 -2.25 -10.03
N SER A 49 -7.26 -1.67 -9.29
CA SER A 49 -7.06 -1.35 -7.88
C SER A 49 -8.41 -1.19 -7.20
N THR A 50 -8.52 -1.67 -5.97
CA THR A 50 -9.65 -1.37 -5.08
C THR A 50 -9.31 -0.28 -4.07
N THR A 51 -8.10 0.28 -4.13
CA THR A 51 -7.57 1.19 -3.11
C THR A 51 -7.37 2.62 -3.59
N ARG A 52 -6.95 2.83 -4.85
CA ARG A 52 -6.73 4.17 -5.42
C ARG A 52 -6.78 4.19 -6.95
N ALA A 53 -6.88 5.39 -7.50
CA ALA A 53 -6.64 5.62 -8.92
C ALA A 53 -5.15 5.40 -9.28
N LEU A 54 -4.93 4.84 -10.47
CA LEU A 54 -3.62 4.54 -11.05
C LEU A 54 -3.23 5.51 -12.18
N TYR A 55 -4.15 6.41 -12.54
CA TYR A 55 -3.91 7.59 -13.38
C TYR A 55 -4.30 8.84 -12.62
N ALA A 56 -3.53 9.91 -12.77
CA ALA A 56 -3.78 11.20 -12.11
C ALA A 56 -5.14 11.80 -12.48
N SER A 57 -5.66 11.50 -13.67
CA SER A 57 -6.94 12.00 -14.17
C SER A 57 -8.12 11.05 -13.97
N TYR A 58 -7.92 9.86 -13.39
CA TYR A 58 -9.00 8.88 -13.26
C TYR A 58 -10.02 9.32 -12.20
N ASP A 59 -11.29 9.46 -12.58
CA ASP A 59 -12.41 9.82 -11.69
C ASP A 59 -13.53 8.76 -11.67
N GLY A 60 -13.31 7.62 -12.32
CA GLY A 60 -14.29 6.56 -12.50
C GLY A 60 -14.42 5.60 -11.31
N PRO A 61 -15.24 4.56 -11.45
CA PRO A 61 -15.39 3.51 -10.45
C PRO A 61 -14.12 2.64 -10.37
N LEU A 62 -13.65 2.34 -9.16
CA LEU A 62 -12.52 1.44 -8.94
C LEU A 62 -12.96 -0.03 -8.91
N TYR A 63 -14.08 -0.30 -8.24
CA TYR A 63 -14.64 -1.65 -8.11
C TYR A 63 -16.13 -1.60 -7.83
N GLN A 64 -16.80 -2.74 -7.94
CA GLN A 64 -18.21 -2.91 -7.60
C GLN A 64 -18.34 -3.85 -6.39
N VAL A 65 -19.23 -3.49 -5.46
CA VAL A 65 -19.65 -4.37 -4.36
C VAL A 65 -21.09 -4.81 -4.55
N ARG A 66 -21.40 -6.03 -4.11
CA ARG A 66 -22.76 -6.56 -4.00
C ARG A 66 -23.05 -6.94 -2.55
N ARG A 67 -24.14 -6.42 -2.01
CA ARG A 67 -24.52 -6.70 -0.61
C ARG A 67 -25.40 -7.95 -0.50
N GLY A 68 -25.20 -8.73 0.54
CA GLY A 68 -25.89 -10.01 0.75
C GLY A 68 -27.36 -9.88 1.15
N SER A 69 -27.78 -8.71 1.66
CA SER A 69 -29.15 -8.49 2.14
C SER A 69 -30.19 -8.53 1.02
N ASP A 70 -29.86 -8.04 -0.17
CA ASP A 70 -30.81 -7.92 -1.30
C ASP A 70 -30.18 -8.06 -2.69
N ASN A 71 -28.90 -8.43 -2.78
CA ASN A 71 -28.13 -8.57 -4.02
C ASN A 71 -28.02 -7.30 -4.87
N THR A 72 -28.36 -6.12 -4.34
CA THR A 72 -28.09 -4.86 -5.04
C THR A 72 -26.59 -4.61 -5.11
N THR A 73 -26.17 -3.86 -6.13
CA THR A 73 -24.77 -3.51 -6.37
C THR A 73 -24.52 -2.01 -6.22
N ARG A 74 -23.27 -1.67 -5.89
CA ARG A 74 -22.80 -0.29 -5.83
C ARG A 74 -21.37 -0.22 -6.35
N ASP A 75 -21.12 0.69 -7.27
CA ASP A 75 -19.75 1.03 -7.65
C ASP A 75 -19.12 1.95 -6.61
N ILE A 76 -17.88 1.67 -6.26
CA ILE A 76 -17.04 2.48 -5.37
C ILE A 76 -16.03 3.22 -6.24
N GLY A 77 -16.17 4.54 -6.29
CA GLY A 77 -15.26 5.43 -7.02
C GLY A 77 -14.15 5.99 -6.15
N VAL A 78 -13.55 7.07 -6.64
CA VAL A 78 -12.52 7.82 -5.93
C VAL A 78 -13.11 9.04 -5.22
N LEU A 79 -12.48 9.48 -4.13
CA LEU A 79 -12.84 10.70 -3.39
C LEU A 79 -12.60 11.98 -4.24
N SER A 80 -11.67 11.92 -5.18
CA SER A 80 -11.36 12.96 -6.16
C SER A 80 -10.54 12.34 -7.30
N ALA A 81 -10.50 12.96 -8.48
CA ALA A 81 -9.71 12.46 -9.61
C ALA A 81 -8.25 12.17 -9.21
N GLY A 82 -7.75 10.99 -9.57
CA GLY A 82 -6.41 10.52 -9.19
C GLY A 82 -6.25 10.16 -7.70
N GLY A 83 -7.33 10.16 -6.93
CA GLY A 83 -7.34 9.98 -5.48
C GLY A 83 -7.59 8.55 -5.01
N TYR A 84 -7.95 8.43 -3.74
CA TYR A 84 -8.18 7.16 -3.03
C TYR A 84 -9.64 6.71 -3.12
N ALA A 85 -9.89 5.42 -2.90
CA ALA A 85 -11.22 4.84 -2.86
C ALA A 85 -12.14 5.52 -1.82
N ASP A 86 -13.42 5.70 -2.16
CA ASP A 86 -14.44 6.12 -1.21
C ASP A 86 -14.92 4.94 -0.34
N ALA A 87 -14.09 4.55 0.64
CA ALA A 87 -14.42 3.48 1.57
C ALA A 87 -15.66 3.77 2.42
N ALA A 88 -15.98 5.05 2.66
CA ALA A 88 -17.18 5.42 3.42
C ALA A 88 -18.46 5.08 2.64
N ALA A 89 -18.45 5.22 1.31
CA ALA A 89 -19.55 4.76 0.47
C ALA A 89 -19.74 3.23 0.55
N GLN A 90 -18.65 2.46 0.58
CA GLN A 90 -18.75 1.00 0.81
C GLN A 90 -19.33 0.70 2.18
N ASP A 91 -18.77 1.29 3.24
CA ASP A 91 -19.20 1.05 4.62
C ASP A 91 -20.70 1.34 4.79
N SER A 92 -21.17 2.46 4.25
CA SER A 92 -22.59 2.82 4.27
C SER A 92 -23.46 1.84 3.47
N PHE A 93 -22.98 1.36 2.32
CA PHE A 93 -23.73 0.44 1.47
C PHE A 93 -23.84 -0.96 2.08
N CYS A 94 -22.77 -1.40 2.75
CA CYS A 94 -22.62 -2.73 3.35
C CYS A 94 -23.09 -2.79 4.82
N SER A 95 -23.51 -1.67 5.40
CA SER A 95 -23.95 -1.61 6.79
C SER A 95 -25.06 -2.63 7.11
N GLY A 96 -24.85 -3.43 8.16
CA GLY A 96 -25.81 -4.44 8.61
C GLY A 96 -25.90 -5.69 7.71
N THR A 97 -24.96 -5.89 6.78
CA THR A 97 -24.92 -7.05 5.89
C THR A 97 -23.47 -7.39 5.49
N THR A 98 -23.29 -8.42 4.67
CA THR A 98 -21.99 -8.76 4.06
C THR A 98 -21.90 -8.18 2.66
N CYS A 99 -20.69 -7.90 2.18
CA CYS A 99 -20.45 -7.45 0.82
C CYS A 99 -19.39 -8.29 0.14
N LEU A 100 -19.59 -8.55 -1.15
CA LEU A 100 -18.63 -9.20 -2.02
C LEU A 100 -18.17 -8.21 -3.10
N ILE A 101 -16.89 -8.21 -3.44
CA ILE A 101 -16.36 -7.44 -4.57
C ILE A 101 -16.72 -8.22 -5.85
N THR A 102 -17.63 -7.71 -6.67
CA THR A 102 -18.10 -8.40 -7.90
C THR A 102 -17.26 -8.08 -9.12
N ILE A 103 -16.71 -6.87 -9.19
CA ILE A 103 -15.92 -6.39 -10.31
C ILE A 103 -14.74 -5.58 -9.75
N VAL A 104 -13.53 -5.79 -10.27
CA VAL A 104 -12.42 -4.83 -10.14
C VAL A 104 -12.25 -4.19 -11.51
N TYR A 105 -12.56 -2.89 -11.60
CA TYR A 105 -12.60 -2.19 -12.89
C TYR A 105 -11.19 -1.91 -13.42
N ASP A 106 -11.07 -1.96 -14.74
CA ASP A 106 -9.88 -1.55 -15.48
C ASP A 106 -9.92 -0.04 -15.75
N GLN A 107 -8.99 0.67 -15.12
CA GLN A 107 -8.88 2.13 -15.21
C GLN A 107 -8.26 2.61 -16.52
N SER A 108 -7.68 1.70 -17.33
CA SER A 108 -6.98 2.06 -18.58
C SER A 108 -7.91 2.51 -19.71
N GLY A 109 -9.21 2.32 -19.55
CA GLY A 109 -10.21 2.59 -20.59
C GLY A 109 -10.29 1.50 -21.67
N ARG A 110 -9.60 0.36 -21.50
CA ARG A 110 -9.66 -0.77 -22.43
C ARG A 110 -10.77 -1.77 -22.10
N GLY A 111 -11.40 -1.62 -20.93
CA GLY A 111 -12.54 -2.44 -20.51
C GLY A 111 -12.12 -3.83 -20.04
N ASN A 112 -10.86 -4.01 -19.65
CA ASN A 112 -10.30 -5.28 -19.20
C ASN A 112 -10.69 -5.61 -17.75
N ASN A 113 -11.93 -5.31 -17.35
CA ASN A 113 -12.42 -5.47 -15.99
C ASN A 113 -12.29 -6.93 -15.53
N LEU A 114 -11.89 -7.13 -14.28
CA LEU A 114 -11.82 -8.43 -13.64
C LEU A 114 -13.16 -8.75 -12.97
N THR A 115 -13.74 -9.91 -13.31
CA THR A 115 -15.02 -10.40 -12.77
C THR A 115 -14.85 -11.80 -12.20
N GLN A 116 -15.89 -12.38 -11.60
CA GLN A 116 -15.86 -13.74 -11.04
C GLN A 116 -15.22 -14.75 -12.02
N ALA A 117 -14.14 -15.42 -11.62
CA ALA A 117 -13.50 -16.38 -12.49
C ALA A 117 -14.45 -17.54 -12.83
N PRO A 118 -14.52 -17.96 -14.11
CA PRO A 118 -15.30 -19.12 -14.50
C PRO A 118 -14.59 -20.41 -14.08
N ALA A 119 -15.26 -21.55 -14.28
CA ALA A 119 -14.60 -22.84 -14.21
C ALA A 119 -13.45 -22.95 -15.22
N GLY A 120 -12.51 -23.86 -14.94
CA GLY A 120 -11.39 -24.17 -15.82
C GLY A 120 -10.99 -25.64 -15.77
N GLY A 121 -9.82 -25.95 -16.33
CA GLY A 121 -9.28 -27.31 -16.44
C GLY A 121 -9.00 -27.98 -15.10
N ALA A 122 -8.51 -27.24 -14.10
CA ALA A 122 -8.16 -27.78 -12.79
C ALA A 122 -9.32 -27.79 -11.79
N ALA A 123 -10.31 -26.90 -11.95
CA ALA A 123 -11.43 -26.82 -11.02
C ALA A 123 -12.74 -26.35 -11.66
N GLY A 124 -13.83 -27.03 -11.28
CA GLY A 124 -15.19 -26.71 -11.72
C GLY A 124 -15.85 -25.57 -10.94
N GLY A 125 -17.01 -25.15 -11.45
CA GLY A 125 -17.84 -24.07 -10.90
C GLY A 125 -17.20 -22.68 -11.03
N PRO A 126 -17.99 -21.60 -10.97
CA PRO A 126 -17.42 -20.27 -10.80
C PRO A 126 -16.71 -20.20 -9.45
N ASP A 127 -15.66 -19.40 -9.39
CA ASP A 127 -14.89 -19.19 -8.18
C ASP A 127 -15.64 -18.28 -7.20
N ASN A 128 -15.22 -18.27 -5.94
CA ASN A 128 -15.77 -17.34 -4.96
C ASN A 128 -15.38 -15.90 -5.31
N LEU A 129 -16.21 -14.96 -4.89
CA LEU A 129 -15.88 -13.55 -4.86
C LEU A 129 -15.31 -13.18 -3.48
N ALA A 130 -14.36 -12.25 -3.45
CA ALA A 130 -13.74 -11.79 -2.21
C ALA A 130 -14.72 -10.99 -1.34
N ASN A 131 -14.60 -11.14 -0.01
CA ASN A 131 -15.33 -10.32 0.95
C ASN A 131 -14.74 -8.90 0.96
N ALA A 132 -15.60 -7.89 0.75
CA ALA A 132 -15.19 -6.50 0.58
C ALA A 132 -14.59 -5.84 1.84
N THR A 133 -14.76 -6.44 3.03
CA THR A 133 -14.21 -5.92 4.29
C THR A 133 -13.06 -6.75 4.85
N ALA A 134 -12.61 -7.79 4.14
CA ALA A 134 -11.65 -8.76 4.66
C ALA A 134 -10.17 -8.34 4.55
N ALA A 135 -9.86 -7.27 3.80
CA ALA A 135 -8.51 -6.70 3.73
C ALA A 135 -8.54 -5.17 3.95
N PRO A 136 -8.92 -4.69 5.14
CA PRO A 136 -8.87 -3.26 5.44
C PRO A 136 -7.42 -2.76 5.40
N THR A 137 -7.24 -1.54 4.91
CA THR A 137 -5.95 -0.85 4.87
C THR A 137 -6.16 0.66 4.89
N THR A 138 -5.05 1.40 4.90
CA THR A 138 -5.01 2.83 4.67
C THR A 138 -4.02 3.15 3.55
N VAL A 139 -4.35 4.12 2.70
CA VAL A 139 -3.47 4.62 1.64
C VAL A 139 -3.52 6.14 1.67
N GLY A 140 -2.38 6.79 1.85
CA GLY A 140 -2.30 8.23 2.11
C GLY A 140 -3.08 8.61 3.36
N GLY A 141 -3.29 7.63 4.25
CA GLY A 141 -4.15 7.75 5.40
C GLY A 141 -5.65 7.74 5.16
N HIS A 142 -6.11 7.56 3.93
CA HIS A 142 -7.51 7.29 3.63
C HIS A 142 -7.80 5.81 3.84
N LYS A 143 -8.89 5.49 4.53
CA LYS A 143 -9.37 4.11 4.65
C LYS A 143 -9.64 3.55 3.25
N ALA A 144 -9.20 2.33 3.01
CA ALA A 144 -9.43 1.60 1.77
C ALA A 144 -9.52 0.09 2.06
N TYR A 145 -9.88 -0.68 1.04
CA TYR A 145 -9.99 -2.14 1.13
C TYR A 145 -9.23 -2.79 -0.02
N GLY A 146 -8.38 -3.76 0.28
CA GLY A 146 -7.80 -4.68 -0.71
C GLY A 146 -8.76 -5.81 -1.07
N VAL A 147 -8.35 -6.66 -2.00
CA VAL A 147 -9.01 -7.90 -2.39
C VAL A 147 -8.40 -9.04 -1.61
N PHE A 148 -9.09 -9.51 -0.56
CA PHE A 148 -8.69 -10.70 0.19
C PHE A 148 -9.09 -11.98 -0.56
N VAL A 149 -8.12 -12.70 -1.09
CA VAL A 149 -8.31 -13.95 -1.82
C VAL A 149 -8.10 -15.11 -0.86
N ALA A 150 -9.20 -15.72 -0.41
CA ALA A 150 -9.16 -17.01 0.28
C ALA A 150 -9.12 -18.16 -0.75
N PRO A 151 -8.67 -19.38 -0.39
CA PRO A 151 -8.74 -20.53 -1.29
C PRO A 151 -10.13 -20.70 -1.91
N GLY A 152 -10.14 -20.88 -3.23
CA GLY A 152 -11.34 -20.96 -4.06
C GLY A 152 -11.87 -19.61 -4.57
N THR A 153 -11.20 -18.49 -4.27
CA THR A 153 -11.57 -17.14 -4.74
C THR A 153 -10.73 -16.77 -5.96
N GLY A 154 -11.35 -16.17 -6.98
CA GLY A 154 -10.64 -15.86 -8.22
C GLY A 154 -11.37 -14.84 -9.08
N TYR A 155 -10.59 -14.02 -9.77
CA TYR A 155 -11.10 -13.10 -10.78
C TYR A 155 -10.43 -13.31 -12.13
N ARG A 156 -11.18 -13.08 -13.21
CA ARG A 156 -10.69 -13.31 -14.57
C ARG A 156 -11.33 -12.39 -15.60
N ASN A 157 -10.60 -12.17 -16.69
CA ASN A 157 -11.12 -11.69 -17.95
C ASN A 157 -10.48 -12.45 -19.13
N ASN A 158 -11.28 -13.24 -19.83
CA ASN A 158 -10.83 -14.03 -21.00
C ASN A 158 -10.96 -13.29 -22.35
N HIS A 159 -11.59 -12.12 -22.35
CA HIS A 159 -11.89 -11.34 -23.57
C HIS A 159 -11.35 -9.93 -23.40
N THR A 160 -10.05 -9.79 -23.59
CA THR A 160 -9.34 -8.56 -23.29
C THR A 160 -9.01 -7.77 -24.56
N ASN A 161 -8.57 -6.53 -24.36
CA ASN A 161 -8.14 -5.64 -25.43
C ASN A 161 -6.74 -5.10 -25.11
N GLY A 162 -5.75 -5.50 -25.92
CA GLY A 162 -4.39 -4.96 -25.88
C GLY A 162 -3.42 -5.62 -24.92
N ILE A 163 -3.83 -6.68 -24.22
CA ILE A 163 -2.90 -7.54 -23.48
C ILE A 163 -1.97 -8.24 -24.48
N ALA A 164 -0.70 -8.42 -24.12
CA ALA A 164 0.28 -9.02 -25.01
C ALA A 164 -0.10 -10.47 -25.35
N THR A 165 0.16 -10.86 -26.60
CA THR A 165 -0.01 -12.23 -27.08
C THR A 165 1.23 -12.73 -27.80
N GLY A 166 1.37 -14.05 -27.91
CA GLY A 166 2.56 -14.69 -28.45
C GLY A 166 3.82 -14.29 -27.67
N ASP A 167 4.84 -13.86 -28.41
CA ASP A 167 6.13 -13.42 -27.86
C ASP A 167 6.22 -11.90 -27.67
N SER A 168 5.09 -11.18 -27.80
CA SER A 168 5.05 -9.72 -27.63
C SER A 168 5.49 -9.33 -26.21
N PRO A 169 6.25 -8.24 -26.04
CA PRO A 169 6.73 -7.83 -24.72
C PRO A 169 5.62 -7.21 -23.88
N GLU A 170 5.69 -7.48 -22.58
CA GLU A 170 4.86 -6.86 -21.54
C GLU A 170 5.64 -6.69 -20.23
N GLY A 171 5.05 -5.91 -19.33
CA GLY A 171 5.44 -5.85 -17.94
C GLY A 171 4.24 -5.63 -17.04
N MET A 172 4.35 -6.06 -15.81
CA MET A 172 3.27 -6.01 -14.83
C MET A 172 3.83 -5.80 -13.44
N TYR A 173 3.07 -5.10 -12.61
CA TYR A 173 3.30 -5.06 -11.16
C TYR A 173 2.02 -5.37 -10.41
N ALA A 174 2.18 -5.84 -9.19
CA ALA A 174 1.13 -5.88 -8.18
C ALA A 174 1.69 -5.53 -6.80
N ILE A 175 0.83 -5.00 -5.94
CA ILE A 175 1.10 -4.88 -4.50
C ILE A 175 0.31 -5.98 -3.78
N PHE A 176 1.04 -6.87 -3.12
CA PHE A 176 0.50 -7.97 -2.34
C PHE A 176 0.71 -7.77 -0.83
N ASP A 177 -0.06 -8.48 -0.02
CA ASP A 177 0.26 -8.66 1.39
C ASP A 177 1.31 -9.77 1.54
N GLY A 178 2.55 -9.41 1.88
CA GLY A 178 3.65 -10.37 2.01
C GLY A 178 3.48 -11.40 3.14
N THR A 179 2.48 -11.21 4.00
CA THR A 179 2.16 -12.10 5.12
C THR A 179 0.94 -12.97 4.88
N HIS A 180 0.19 -12.72 3.80
CA HIS A 180 -0.98 -13.51 3.41
C HIS A 180 -0.65 -14.31 2.14
N TYR A 181 -0.28 -15.57 2.33
CA TYR A 181 0.01 -16.51 1.24
C TYR A 181 -0.13 -17.95 1.74
N ASN A 182 -0.03 -18.92 0.83
CA ASN A 182 0.16 -20.33 1.16
C ASN A 182 1.00 -21.04 0.06
N GLY A 183 1.08 -22.37 0.13
CA GLY A 183 1.76 -23.20 -0.86
C GLY A 183 0.83 -23.86 -1.87
N GLY A 184 -0.39 -23.33 -2.05
CA GLY A 184 -1.37 -23.82 -3.03
C GLY A 184 -1.13 -23.20 -4.41
N CYS A 185 -1.63 -23.86 -5.45
CA CYS A 185 -1.64 -23.31 -6.80
C CYS A 185 -2.99 -22.66 -7.14
N CYS A 186 -3.01 -21.45 -7.70
CA CYS A 186 -1.89 -20.49 -7.76
C CYS A 186 -2.40 -19.09 -7.42
N PHE A 187 -1.59 -18.26 -6.73
CA PHE A 187 -1.98 -16.90 -6.38
C PHE A 187 -1.29 -15.96 -7.37
N ASP A 188 -1.90 -15.86 -8.55
CA ASP A 188 -1.29 -15.15 -9.66
C ASP A 188 -1.99 -13.84 -9.99
N TYR A 189 -1.26 -12.93 -10.61
CA TYR A 189 -1.81 -11.78 -11.31
C TYR A 189 -1.05 -11.56 -12.62
N GLY A 190 -1.74 -11.62 -13.76
CA GLY A 190 -1.11 -11.38 -15.06
C GLY A 190 -1.75 -12.11 -16.24
N ASN A 191 -0.95 -12.39 -17.26
CA ASN A 191 -1.34 -12.94 -18.54
C ASN A 191 -1.62 -14.44 -18.45
N ALA A 192 -2.74 -14.88 -19.03
CA ALA A 192 -3.13 -16.29 -19.03
C ALA A 192 -3.85 -16.72 -20.31
N GLU A 193 -4.25 -17.98 -20.33
CA GLU A 193 -5.06 -18.61 -21.38
C GLU A 193 -6.46 -18.03 -21.46
N THR A 194 -7.01 -17.97 -22.66
CA THR A 194 -8.35 -17.41 -22.91
C THR A 194 -9.48 -18.39 -22.66
N ASN A 195 -9.16 -19.67 -22.48
CA ASN A 195 -10.13 -20.76 -22.33
C ASN A 195 -10.19 -21.33 -20.90
N SER A 196 -9.41 -20.77 -19.95
CA SER A 196 -9.28 -21.26 -18.58
C SER A 196 -8.74 -22.69 -18.45
N ASN A 197 -7.96 -23.17 -19.43
CA ASN A 197 -7.28 -24.46 -19.38
C ASN A 197 -5.79 -24.24 -19.55
N ASP A 198 -5.01 -25.23 -19.11
CA ASP A 198 -3.61 -25.37 -19.43
C ASP A 198 -3.46 -25.71 -20.93
N ASP A 199 -2.90 -24.76 -21.70
CA ASP A 199 -2.60 -24.92 -23.13
C ASP A 199 -1.08 -25.17 -23.39
N GLY A 200 -0.37 -25.51 -22.32
CA GLY A 200 1.03 -25.95 -22.26
C GLY A 200 2.05 -24.81 -22.20
N ASN A 201 3.26 -25.12 -21.75
CA ASN A 201 4.41 -24.20 -21.59
C ASN A 201 4.38 -22.91 -22.43
N GLY A 202 4.59 -21.77 -21.75
CA GLY A 202 4.74 -20.45 -22.33
C GLY A 202 3.43 -19.75 -22.70
N THR A 203 2.27 -20.30 -22.36
CA THR A 203 0.95 -19.69 -22.63
C THR A 203 0.49 -18.71 -21.56
N MET A 204 1.13 -18.72 -20.39
CA MET A 204 0.98 -17.70 -19.34
C MET A 204 2.22 -16.80 -19.24
N GLU A 205 2.02 -15.63 -18.64
CA GLU A 205 3.08 -14.82 -18.03
C GLU A 205 2.44 -14.02 -16.90
N ALA A 206 2.48 -14.54 -15.67
CA ALA A 206 1.85 -13.92 -14.51
C ALA A 206 2.81 -13.82 -13.32
N ILE A 207 2.59 -12.83 -12.47
CA ILE A 207 3.27 -12.75 -11.17
C ILE A 207 2.65 -13.80 -10.26
N TYR A 208 3.44 -14.75 -9.76
CA TYR A 208 3.07 -15.63 -8.66
C TYR A 208 3.62 -15.08 -7.34
N PHE A 209 2.83 -15.17 -6.26
CA PHE A 209 3.32 -14.89 -4.91
C PHE A 209 2.90 -15.95 -3.89
N GLY A 210 3.87 -16.62 -3.28
CA GLY A 210 3.62 -17.67 -2.29
C GLY A 210 4.84 -18.54 -2.02
N ASN A 211 4.65 -19.69 -1.37
CA ASN A 211 5.76 -20.55 -0.94
C ASN A 211 5.68 -22.01 -1.45
N ILE A 212 4.96 -22.24 -2.54
CA ILE A 212 4.93 -23.55 -3.19
C ILE A 212 6.34 -23.95 -3.66
N ARG A 213 6.64 -25.25 -3.64
CA ARG A 213 7.93 -25.82 -4.10
C ARG A 213 7.75 -26.95 -5.11
N VAL A 214 6.56 -27.09 -5.68
CA VAL A 214 6.25 -28.13 -6.67
C VAL A 214 7.04 -27.90 -7.96
N TRP A 215 7.24 -26.62 -8.34
CA TRP A 215 7.99 -26.19 -9.52
C TRP A 215 9.29 -25.48 -9.12
N GLY A 216 9.43 -24.20 -9.46
CA GLY A 216 10.50 -23.32 -9.00
C GLY A 216 10.32 -22.89 -7.54
N TYR A 217 11.43 -22.50 -6.93
CA TYR A 217 11.45 -21.86 -5.62
C TYR A 217 12.77 -21.11 -5.42
N GLY A 218 12.75 -20.10 -4.54
CA GLY A 218 13.92 -19.31 -4.17
C GLY A 218 14.65 -19.81 -2.92
N SER A 219 15.57 -18.98 -2.44
CA SER A 219 16.25 -19.16 -1.15
C SER A 219 15.32 -18.86 0.04
N GLY A 220 15.60 -19.45 1.20
CA GLY A 220 14.77 -19.27 2.40
C GLY A 220 13.51 -20.15 2.40
N ASN A 221 12.46 -19.69 3.07
CA ASN A 221 11.21 -20.45 3.30
C ASN A 221 10.00 -19.89 2.54
N GLY A 222 10.24 -18.95 1.63
CA GLY A 222 9.21 -18.15 0.99
C GLY A 222 8.67 -17.06 1.92
N PRO A 223 7.63 -16.34 1.48
CA PRO A 223 7.11 -16.42 0.11
C PRO A 223 8.11 -15.81 -0.89
N TRP A 224 7.95 -16.15 -2.16
CA TRP A 224 8.77 -15.69 -3.27
C TRP A 224 7.92 -14.99 -4.31
N ILE A 225 8.54 -14.09 -5.06
CA ILE A 225 7.96 -13.56 -6.30
C ILE A 225 8.50 -14.43 -7.44
N MET A 226 7.62 -15.15 -8.12
CA MET A 226 7.97 -15.97 -9.27
C MET A 226 7.17 -15.56 -10.50
N ALA A 227 7.57 -16.03 -11.67
CA ALA A 227 6.72 -15.97 -12.86
C ALA A 227 6.01 -17.32 -13.07
N ASP A 228 4.68 -17.30 -13.17
CA ASP A 228 3.96 -18.42 -13.77
C ASP A 228 4.01 -18.29 -15.29
N LEU A 229 4.64 -19.27 -15.94
CA LEU A 229 4.77 -19.36 -17.38
C LEU A 229 3.99 -20.55 -17.97
N GLU A 230 3.02 -21.08 -17.23
CA GLU A 230 2.29 -22.33 -17.45
C GLU A 230 3.18 -23.58 -17.33
N ASN A 231 2.69 -24.60 -16.63
CA ASN A 231 3.41 -25.84 -16.29
C ASN A 231 4.72 -25.62 -15.52
N GLY A 232 4.94 -24.41 -15.00
CA GLY A 232 6.14 -24.02 -14.29
C GLY A 232 6.04 -22.63 -13.68
N LEU A 233 6.22 -22.58 -12.35
CA LEU A 233 6.59 -21.36 -11.65
C LEU A 233 8.10 -21.23 -11.67
N PHE A 234 8.63 -20.07 -12.05
CA PHE A 234 10.05 -19.84 -12.20
C PHE A 234 10.54 -18.72 -11.28
N SER A 235 11.51 -19.05 -10.42
CA SER A 235 12.29 -18.11 -9.59
C SER A 235 13.58 -17.63 -10.28
N GLY A 236 13.78 -18.02 -11.54
CA GLY A 236 14.97 -17.70 -12.33
C GLY A 236 15.13 -18.65 -13.52
N VAL A 237 16.35 -18.79 -14.04
CA VAL A 237 16.61 -19.55 -15.28
C VAL A 237 16.37 -21.05 -15.15
N ASN A 238 16.57 -21.64 -13.97
CA ASN A 238 16.42 -23.07 -13.74
C ASN A 238 14.98 -23.44 -13.36
N GLN A 239 14.50 -24.60 -13.78
CA GLN A 239 13.15 -25.11 -13.50
C GLN A 239 12.80 -25.24 -12.00
N HIS A 240 13.81 -25.41 -11.14
CA HIS A 240 13.62 -25.60 -9.70
C HIS A 240 14.28 -24.47 -8.91
N TYR A 241 15.27 -24.81 -8.09
CA TYR A 241 15.91 -23.87 -7.19
C TYR A 241 16.72 -22.82 -7.95
N ASN A 242 16.47 -21.55 -7.63
CA ASN A 242 17.32 -20.43 -8.02
C ASN A 242 17.69 -19.64 -6.75
N ALA A 243 18.97 -19.63 -6.39
CA ALA A 243 19.43 -18.95 -5.18
C ALA A 243 19.28 -17.42 -5.22
N GLY A 244 19.12 -16.85 -6.42
CA GLY A 244 19.00 -15.40 -6.65
C GLY A 244 17.65 -14.81 -6.26
N ASP A 245 16.63 -15.65 -6.01
CA ASP A 245 15.30 -15.23 -5.58
C ASP A 245 15.17 -15.36 -4.06
N PRO A 246 15.13 -14.26 -3.30
CA PRO A 246 15.04 -14.30 -1.84
C PRO A 246 13.59 -14.43 -1.35
N SER A 247 13.42 -14.95 -0.13
CA SER A 247 12.17 -14.73 0.63
C SER A 247 11.89 -13.23 0.76
N ILE A 248 10.65 -12.81 0.49
CA ILE A 248 10.19 -11.42 0.63
C ILE A 248 8.78 -11.36 1.24
N ASP A 249 8.68 -10.85 2.47
CA ASP A 249 7.47 -10.91 3.31
C ASP A 249 7.05 -9.54 3.86
N TYR A 250 7.41 -8.44 3.18
CA TYR A 250 6.94 -7.12 3.58
C TYR A 250 5.41 -7.08 3.61
N ARG A 251 4.82 -6.47 4.64
CA ARG A 251 3.37 -6.37 4.77
C ARG A 251 2.70 -5.79 3.52
N TYR A 252 3.38 -4.91 2.80
CA TYR A 252 3.01 -4.51 1.44
C TYR A 252 4.22 -4.75 0.53
N THR A 253 4.18 -5.84 -0.23
CA THR A 253 5.24 -6.24 -1.16
C THR A 253 4.87 -5.77 -2.56
N THR A 254 5.75 -4.98 -3.17
CA THR A 254 5.70 -4.70 -4.60
C THR A 254 6.35 -5.85 -5.34
N ALA A 255 5.63 -6.49 -6.25
CA ALA A 255 6.10 -7.57 -7.09
C ALA A 255 6.01 -7.18 -8.56
N ILE A 256 7.05 -7.49 -9.34
CA ILE A 256 7.15 -7.12 -10.76
C ILE A 256 7.67 -8.30 -11.57
N ILE A 257 6.96 -8.59 -12.66
CA ILE A 257 7.43 -9.45 -13.74
C ILE A 257 7.38 -8.65 -15.05
N LYS A 258 8.40 -8.80 -15.89
CA LYS A 258 8.37 -8.31 -17.27
C LYS A 258 9.03 -9.30 -18.19
N GLY A 259 8.48 -9.46 -19.38
CA GLY A 259 8.90 -10.45 -20.36
C GLY A 259 8.92 -9.90 -21.77
N GLY A 260 9.85 -10.39 -22.57
CA GLY A 260 10.01 -10.10 -23.98
C GLY A 260 10.64 -11.30 -24.70
N ALA A 261 11.10 -11.05 -25.93
CA ALA A 261 11.71 -12.07 -26.77
C ALA A 261 12.97 -12.65 -26.11
N ASN A 262 12.88 -13.91 -25.70
CA ASN A 262 13.90 -14.64 -24.97
C ASN A 262 14.53 -13.87 -23.78
N HIS A 263 13.78 -13.00 -23.09
CA HIS A 263 14.29 -12.22 -21.96
C HIS A 263 13.17 -11.90 -20.97
N TRP A 264 13.43 -12.00 -19.68
CA TRP A 264 12.47 -11.65 -18.63
C TRP A 264 13.18 -11.31 -17.32
N ALA A 265 12.47 -10.66 -16.41
CA ALA A 265 13.00 -10.24 -15.12
C ALA A 265 11.99 -10.39 -13.98
N ILE A 266 12.53 -10.60 -12.78
CA ILE A 266 11.82 -10.56 -11.49
C ILE A 266 12.39 -9.41 -10.69
N ARG A 267 11.53 -8.50 -10.23
CA ARG A 267 11.91 -7.42 -9.31
C ARG A 267 10.93 -7.34 -8.15
N GLY A 268 11.42 -6.95 -6.99
CA GLY A 268 10.60 -6.82 -5.79
C GLY A 268 11.11 -5.76 -4.82
N GLY A 269 10.23 -5.31 -3.93
CA GLY A 269 10.58 -4.32 -2.92
C GLY A 269 9.45 -4.10 -1.90
N ASN A 270 9.74 -3.27 -0.90
CA ASN A 270 8.76 -2.85 0.08
C ASN A 270 7.92 -1.69 -0.50
N ALA A 271 6.61 -1.86 -0.61
CA ALA A 271 5.72 -0.81 -1.12
C ALA A 271 5.63 0.42 -0.18
N GLN A 272 6.11 0.32 1.07
CA GLN A 272 6.10 1.42 2.04
C GLN A 272 7.41 2.22 2.08
N SER A 273 8.50 1.71 1.50
CA SER A 273 9.81 2.38 1.57
C SER A 273 10.84 1.79 0.62
N GLY A 274 11.86 2.57 0.28
CA GLY A 274 13.00 2.09 -0.50
C GLY A 274 12.71 1.90 -1.99
N GLY A 275 13.63 1.18 -2.65
CA GLY A 275 13.57 0.90 -4.08
C GLY A 275 13.35 -0.59 -4.39
N LEU A 276 13.36 -0.90 -5.68
CA LEU A 276 13.27 -2.26 -6.18
C LEU A 276 14.65 -2.92 -6.20
N SER A 277 14.69 -4.20 -5.84
CA SER A 277 15.80 -5.11 -6.11
C SER A 277 15.45 -6.01 -7.30
N THR A 278 16.45 -6.39 -8.08
CA THR A 278 16.31 -7.34 -9.18
C THR A 278 16.79 -8.71 -8.72
N TYR A 279 15.90 -9.70 -8.76
CA TYR A 279 16.16 -11.08 -8.31
C TYR A 279 16.50 -12.00 -9.49
N TYR A 280 15.97 -11.67 -10.66
CA TYR A 280 16.33 -12.31 -11.91
C TYR A 280 16.27 -11.29 -13.04
N ASP A 281 17.21 -11.36 -13.97
CA ASP A 281 17.20 -10.62 -15.23
C ASP A 281 18.02 -11.39 -16.25
N GLY A 282 17.38 -11.94 -17.28
CA GLY A 282 18.07 -12.81 -18.22
C GLY A 282 17.16 -13.61 -19.16
N PRO A 283 17.68 -14.68 -19.78
CA PRO A 283 16.96 -15.42 -20.80
C PRO A 283 15.73 -16.16 -20.26
N ARG A 284 14.87 -16.67 -21.15
CA ARG A 284 13.78 -17.58 -20.75
C ARG A 284 14.34 -18.86 -20.09
N PRO A 285 13.53 -19.58 -19.29
CA PRO A 285 13.99 -20.77 -18.58
C PRO A 285 14.69 -21.80 -19.47
N ASN A 286 15.64 -22.53 -18.92
CA ASN A 286 16.47 -23.51 -19.62
C ASN A 286 15.76 -24.86 -19.90
N VAL A 287 14.47 -24.80 -20.19
CA VAL A 287 13.58 -25.92 -20.50
C VAL A 287 12.76 -25.61 -21.75
N SER A 288 12.37 -26.64 -22.50
CA SER A 288 11.66 -26.45 -23.78
C SER A 288 10.26 -25.87 -23.59
N GLY A 289 9.81 -25.06 -24.55
CA GLY A 289 8.44 -24.54 -24.61
C GLY A 289 8.24 -23.12 -24.10
N TYR A 290 9.27 -22.50 -23.51
CA TYR A 290 9.20 -21.13 -22.98
C TYR A 290 9.88 -20.07 -23.86
N ASN A 291 10.33 -20.45 -25.06
CA ASN A 291 10.89 -19.53 -26.05
C ASN A 291 10.67 -20.06 -27.50
N PRO A 292 9.99 -19.29 -28.37
CA PRO A 292 9.25 -18.06 -28.06
C PRO A 292 8.08 -18.36 -27.11
N MET A 293 7.60 -17.34 -26.39
CA MET A 293 6.37 -17.45 -25.62
C MET A 293 5.13 -17.54 -26.53
N ARG A 294 4.03 -18.02 -25.96
CA ARG A 294 2.73 -18.27 -26.63
C ARG A 294 1.57 -17.65 -25.85
N LYS A 295 1.81 -16.51 -25.21
CA LYS A 295 0.85 -15.82 -24.34
C LYS A 295 -0.48 -15.60 -25.03
N GLN A 296 -1.59 -15.74 -24.32
CA GLN A 296 -2.93 -15.67 -24.95
C GLN A 296 -3.71 -14.40 -24.61
N GLY A 297 -3.28 -13.66 -23.60
CA GLY A 297 -3.78 -12.32 -23.32
C GLY A 297 -5.02 -12.27 -22.44
N ALA A 298 -5.45 -13.36 -21.80
CA ALA A 298 -6.41 -13.24 -20.70
C ALA A 298 -5.75 -12.58 -19.47
N ILE A 299 -6.55 -12.14 -18.51
CA ILE A 299 -6.06 -11.66 -17.21
C ILE A 299 -6.65 -12.53 -16.11
N ILE A 300 -5.80 -12.99 -15.19
CA ILE A 300 -6.19 -13.69 -13.96
C ILE A 300 -5.78 -12.90 -12.72
N LEU A 301 -6.50 -13.14 -11.62
CA LEU A 301 -6.16 -12.69 -10.28
C LEU A 301 -6.59 -13.74 -9.25
N GLY A 302 -5.63 -14.27 -8.48
CA GLY A 302 -5.85 -15.16 -7.34
C GLY A 302 -6.00 -16.65 -7.68
N THR A 303 -5.82 -17.02 -8.95
CA THR A 303 -5.88 -18.39 -9.46
C THR A 303 -4.75 -18.63 -10.46
N GLY A 304 -4.51 -19.88 -10.87
CA GLY A 304 -3.68 -20.22 -12.03
C GLY A 304 -4.44 -20.13 -13.36
N GLY A 305 -3.72 -20.27 -14.48
CA GLY A 305 -4.24 -20.19 -15.85
C GLY A 305 -5.34 -21.22 -16.13
N ASP A 306 -5.23 -22.42 -15.56
CA ASP A 306 -6.20 -23.51 -15.66
C ASP A 306 -7.33 -23.47 -14.60
N ASN A 307 -7.44 -22.36 -13.86
CA ASN A 307 -8.33 -22.17 -12.71
C ASN A 307 -7.94 -22.99 -11.45
N SER A 308 -6.67 -23.34 -11.31
CA SER A 308 -6.13 -23.81 -10.03
C SER A 308 -6.32 -22.75 -8.95
N LYS A 309 -7.19 -23.05 -7.97
CA LYS A 309 -7.71 -22.10 -6.98
C LYS A 309 -7.45 -22.51 -5.53
N GLY A 310 -6.36 -23.24 -5.29
CA GLY A 310 -5.94 -23.65 -3.94
C GLY A 310 -5.12 -22.60 -3.19
N ALA A 311 -4.70 -21.54 -3.87
CA ALA A 311 -3.86 -20.50 -3.29
C ALA A 311 -4.65 -19.48 -2.47
N GLN A 312 -3.94 -18.63 -1.73
CA GLN A 312 -4.52 -17.49 -1.03
C GLN A 312 -3.56 -16.31 -1.10
N GLY A 313 -4.11 -15.10 -0.98
CA GLY A 313 -3.32 -13.88 -0.88
C GLY A 313 -4.16 -12.62 -0.82
N THR A 314 -3.52 -11.45 -0.77
CA THR A 314 -4.23 -10.16 -0.80
C THR A 314 -3.67 -9.30 -1.91
N PHE A 315 -4.53 -8.76 -2.76
CA PHE A 315 -4.18 -7.82 -3.84
C PHE A 315 -4.67 -6.40 -3.50
N TYR A 316 -3.84 -5.38 -3.69
CA TYR A 316 -4.19 -3.97 -3.42
C TYR A 316 -4.34 -3.13 -4.68
N GLU A 317 -3.35 -3.21 -5.57
CA GLU A 317 -3.29 -2.57 -6.87
C GLU A 317 -2.32 -3.32 -7.77
N GLY A 318 -2.49 -3.19 -9.09
CA GLY A 318 -1.61 -3.76 -10.08
C GLY A 318 -1.99 -3.39 -11.51
N VAL A 319 -1.05 -3.54 -12.44
CA VAL A 319 -1.24 -3.17 -13.85
C VAL A 319 -0.58 -4.20 -14.76
N MET A 320 -0.99 -4.22 -16.02
CA MET A 320 -0.28 -4.86 -17.12
C MET A 320 0.00 -3.80 -18.19
N THR A 321 1.16 -3.88 -18.84
CA THR A 321 1.65 -2.89 -19.80
C THR A 321 1.93 -3.51 -21.16
N SER A 322 1.86 -2.70 -22.22
CA SER A 322 2.39 -3.08 -23.54
C SER A 322 3.83 -2.61 -23.65
N GLY A 323 4.73 -3.49 -24.10
CA GLY A 323 6.17 -3.21 -24.15
C GLY A 323 6.92 -3.72 -22.92
N TYR A 324 8.25 -3.72 -22.98
CA TYR A 324 9.12 -4.16 -21.89
C TYR A 324 9.57 -2.96 -21.05
N PRO A 325 9.03 -2.72 -19.84
CA PRO A 325 9.32 -1.51 -19.09
C PRO A 325 10.80 -1.42 -18.70
N SER A 326 11.36 -0.22 -18.81
CA SER A 326 12.72 0.04 -18.34
C SER A 326 12.78 -0.03 -16.81
N ASP A 327 13.93 -0.40 -16.26
CA ASP A 327 14.15 -0.42 -14.81
C ASP A 327 13.92 0.95 -14.17
N ALA A 328 14.21 2.03 -14.90
CA ALA A 328 13.99 3.41 -14.48
C ALA A 328 12.49 3.74 -14.39
N THR A 329 11.68 3.29 -15.35
CA THR A 329 10.22 3.43 -15.32
C THR A 329 9.64 2.76 -14.08
N GLU A 330 10.02 1.50 -13.83
CA GLU A 330 9.58 0.75 -12.66
C GLU A 330 10.09 1.36 -11.35
N GLY A 331 11.31 1.91 -11.33
CA GLY A 331 11.83 2.65 -10.18
C GLY A 331 11.00 3.90 -9.85
N ALA A 332 10.54 4.63 -10.88
CA ALA A 332 9.64 5.76 -10.70
C ALA A 332 8.24 5.32 -10.23
N VAL A 333 7.73 4.18 -10.72
CA VAL A 333 6.48 3.57 -10.22
C VAL A 333 6.61 3.16 -8.76
N GLN A 334 7.70 2.52 -8.36
CA GLN A 334 7.97 2.18 -6.94
C GLN A 334 8.04 3.43 -6.05
N ALA A 335 8.64 4.52 -6.54
CA ALA A 335 8.64 5.79 -5.79
C ALA A 335 7.24 6.36 -5.62
N ASN A 336 6.38 6.27 -6.66
CA ASN A 336 4.97 6.63 -6.55
C ASN A 336 4.22 5.76 -5.53
N ILE A 337 4.43 4.44 -5.56
CA ILE A 337 3.83 3.48 -4.63
C ILE A 337 4.23 3.81 -3.19
N THR A 338 5.52 4.06 -2.95
CA THR A 338 6.04 4.47 -1.64
C THR A 338 5.38 5.77 -1.16
N ALA A 339 5.27 6.76 -2.04
CA ALA A 339 4.60 8.02 -1.74
C ALA A 339 3.09 7.89 -1.51
N ALA A 340 2.47 6.81 -2.01
CA ALA A 340 1.06 6.53 -1.76
C ALA A 340 0.80 6.24 -0.28
N GLY A 341 1.79 5.75 0.49
CA GLY A 341 1.68 5.59 1.94
C GLY A 341 0.74 4.48 2.38
N TYR A 342 0.91 3.27 1.84
CA TYR A 342 0.19 2.07 2.30
C TYR A 342 0.45 1.80 3.79
N GLY A 343 -0.61 1.47 4.53
CA GLY A 343 -0.53 1.18 5.97
C GLY A 343 -0.18 2.39 6.83
N ASN A 344 0.05 3.57 6.25
CA ASN A 344 0.10 4.80 7.03
C ASN A 344 -1.32 5.11 7.45
N SER A 345 -1.64 4.94 8.73
CA SER A 345 -2.79 5.65 9.30
C SER A 345 -2.59 7.12 8.99
N SER A 346 -3.61 7.78 8.47
CA SER A 346 -3.55 9.22 8.34
C SER A 346 -3.20 9.77 9.70
N SER A 347 -2.13 10.55 9.75
CA SER A 347 -2.03 11.73 10.59
C SER A 347 -3.10 12.75 10.16
N GLY A 348 -4.35 12.32 10.07
CA GLY A 348 -5.48 13.02 9.48
C GLY A 348 -6.70 12.74 10.32
N GLY A 349 -6.86 13.56 11.36
CA GLY A 349 -8.16 14.07 11.79
C GLY A 349 -9.20 13.10 12.34
N GLY A 350 -8.94 11.79 12.40
CA GLY A 350 -9.83 10.81 13.00
C GLY A 350 -9.63 10.74 14.50
N THR A 351 -10.74 10.85 15.25
CA THR A 351 -10.73 10.57 16.68
C THR A 351 -10.56 9.08 16.90
N SER A 352 -9.47 8.63 17.54
CA SER A 352 -9.27 7.22 17.90
C SER A 352 -9.18 7.08 19.42
N THR A 353 -10.00 6.21 20.00
CA THR A 353 -10.08 5.99 21.45
C THR A 353 -9.70 4.56 21.78
N GLY A 354 -8.78 4.37 22.73
CA GLY A 354 -8.27 3.06 23.12
C GLY A 354 -7.26 3.16 24.25
N ALA A 355 -6.68 2.02 24.65
CA ALA A 355 -5.57 2.01 25.58
C ALA A 355 -4.26 2.36 24.84
N LEU A 356 -3.42 3.20 25.44
CA LEU A 356 -2.09 3.47 24.91
C LEU A 356 -1.08 2.49 25.55
N HIS A 357 -0.83 1.37 24.88
CA HIS A 357 0.00 0.28 25.37
C HIS A 357 1.49 0.57 25.22
N ALA A 358 2.25 0.51 26.31
CA ALA A 358 3.70 0.42 26.31
C ALA A 358 4.11 -1.00 25.85
N VAL A 359 4.48 -1.12 24.57
CA VAL A 359 4.75 -2.42 23.92
C VAL A 359 5.86 -3.19 24.63
N GLY A 360 6.95 -2.51 25.01
CA GLY A 360 8.07 -3.14 25.72
C GLY A 360 7.73 -3.69 27.10
N ALA A 361 6.69 -3.16 27.76
CA ALA A 361 6.28 -3.57 29.10
C ALA A 361 5.00 -4.42 29.13
N GLY A 362 4.23 -4.47 28.03
CA GLY A 362 2.91 -5.12 27.99
C GLY A 362 1.89 -4.47 28.93
N LYS A 363 2.00 -3.16 29.15
CA LYS A 363 1.23 -2.36 30.12
C LYS A 363 0.62 -1.13 29.46
N CYS A 364 -0.25 -0.43 30.16
CA CYS A 364 -0.98 0.73 29.65
C CYS A 364 -0.45 2.03 30.26
N LEU A 365 -0.43 3.11 29.47
CA LEU A 365 -0.25 4.46 30.00
C LEU A 365 -1.42 4.80 30.92
N ASP A 366 -1.11 5.10 32.17
CA ASP A 366 -2.04 5.15 33.29
C ASP A 366 -1.94 6.48 34.02
N VAL A 367 -3.09 7.09 34.30
CA VAL A 367 -3.18 8.17 35.28
C VAL A 367 -3.26 7.56 36.68
N PRO A 368 -2.25 7.76 37.54
CA PRO A 368 -2.19 7.11 38.85
C PRO A 368 -3.44 7.36 39.70
N ASN A 369 -4.01 6.30 40.24
CA ASN A 369 -5.19 6.32 41.11
C ASN A 369 -6.40 7.04 40.49
N SER A 370 -6.49 7.11 39.16
CA SER A 370 -7.52 7.87 38.44
C SER A 370 -7.60 9.35 38.86
N SER A 371 -6.47 9.95 39.24
CA SER A 371 -6.40 11.35 39.66
C SER A 371 -6.86 12.30 38.54
N THR A 372 -7.70 13.26 38.91
CA THR A 372 -8.08 14.40 38.03
C THR A 372 -7.32 15.67 38.41
N THR A 373 -6.31 15.57 39.27
CA THR A 373 -5.47 16.70 39.69
C THR A 373 -4.49 17.05 38.56
N ALA A 374 -4.48 18.32 38.15
CA ALA A 374 -3.52 18.84 37.17
C ALA A 374 -2.08 18.67 37.66
N GLY A 375 -1.17 18.29 36.77
CA GLY A 375 0.23 18.01 37.09
C GLY A 375 0.49 16.59 37.61
N THR A 376 -0.48 15.67 37.47
CA THR A 376 -0.26 14.27 37.84
C THR A 376 0.65 13.63 36.79
N GLN A 377 1.89 13.29 37.17
CA GLN A 377 2.81 12.56 36.29
C GLN A 377 2.25 11.16 35.97
N LEU A 378 2.35 10.76 34.71
CA LEU A 378 1.85 9.48 34.25
C LEU A 378 2.81 8.33 34.57
N GLN A 379 2.23 7.14 34.66
CA GLN A 379 2.95 5.89 34.86
C GLN A 379 2.49 4.85 33.85
N ILE A 380 3.15 3.70 33.84
CA ILE A 380 2.59 2.48 33.25
C ILE A 380 2.01 1.57 34.35
N TRP A 381 0.90 0.92 34.04
CA TRP A 381 0.25 -0.03 34.94
C TRP A 381 -0.39 -1.17 34.15
N ASP A 382 -0.72 -2.27 34.82
CA ASP A 382 -1.50 -3.35 34.21
C ASP A 382 -2.78 -2.80 33.58
N CYS A 383 -3.05 -3.24 32.35
CA CYS A 383 -4.20 -2.81 31.58
C CYS A 383 -5.48 -3.34 32.22
N SER A 384 -6.32 -2.41 32.68
CA SER A 384 -7.57 -2.69 33.40
C SER A 384 -8.82 -2.36 32.59
N GLY A 385 -8.67 -1.65 31.46
CA GLY A 385 -9.78 -1.07 30.70
C GLY A 385 -10.45 0.12 31.42
N GLY A 386 -9.85 0.64 32.49
CA GLY A 386 -10.32 1.80 33.22
C GLY A 386 -10.27 3.09 32.40
N THR A 387 -11.12 4.05 32.74
CA THR A 387 -11.17 5.36 32.06
C THR A 387 -9.88 6.16 32.25
N ASN A 388 -9.10 5.88 33.28
CA ASN A 388 -7.77 6.46 33.54
C ASN A 388 -6.64 5.86 32.68
N GLN A 389 -6.96 4.87 31.84
CA GLN A 389 -6.06 4.27 30.86
C GLN A 389 -6.62 4.36 29.42
N THR A 390 -7.79 4.98 29.27
CA THR A 390 -8.46 5.13 27.98
C THR A 390 -8.14 6.50 27.40
N TRP A 391 -7.34 6.50 26.34
CA TRP A 391 -6.85 7.70 25.68
C TRP A 391 -7.57 7.91 24.37
N THR A 392 -7.94 9.15 24.10
CA THR A 392 -8.55 9.57 22.84
C THR A 392 -7.60 10.50 22.11
N ARG A 393 -7.14 10.07 20.95
CA ARG A 393 -6.41 10.93 20.02
C ARG A 393 -7.41 11.83 19.31
N THR A 394 -7.28 13.14 19.48
CA THR A 394 -8.17 14.12 18.83
C THR A 394 -7.65 14.47 17.43
N SER A 395 -8.47 15.13 16.61
CA SER A 395 -8.02 15.71 15.34
C SER A 395 -6.96 16.82 15.48
N SER A 396 -6.89 17.47 16.65
CA SER A 396 -5.91 18.52 17.01
C SER A 396 -4.58 17.99 17.53
N HIS A 397 -4.29 16.71 17.32
CA HIS A 397 -3.07 16.06 17.80
C HIS A 397 -2.94 15.92 19.32
N GLN A 398 -4.01 16.12 20.09
CA GLN A 398 -3.99 15.88 21.54
C GLN A 398 -4.29 14.42 21.85
N LEU A 399 -3.74 13.91 22.95
CA LEU A 399 -4.17 12.66 23.58
C LEU A 399 -4.93 13.04 24.85
N THR A 400 -6.25 12.83 24.86
CA THR A 400 -7.11 13.18 25.99
C THR A 400 -7.47 11.96 26.82
N VAL A 401 -7.59 12.13 28.13
CA VAL A 401 -8.09 11.13 29.09
C VAL A 401 -9.29 11.71 29.84
N TYR A 402 -10.22 10.85 30.26
CA TYR A 402 -11.54 11.22 30.77
C TYR A 402 -12.41 11.98 29.75
N SER A 403 -13.57 12.48 30.18
CA SER A 403 -14.53 13.20 29.32
C SER A 403 -15.28 14.29 30.10
N GLY A 404 -16.01 15.15 29.38
CA GLY A 404 -16.81 16.23 29.97
C GLY A 404 -15.95 17.26 30.72
N SER A 405 -16.40 17.68 31.90
CA SER A 405 -15.69 18.67 32.73
C SER A 405 -14.39 18.15 33.35
N SER A 406 -14.14 16.84 33.29
CA SER A 406 -12.95 16.20 33.87
C SER A 406 -11.92 15.84 32.80
N GLN A 407 -12.12 16.23 31.54
CA GLN A 407 -11.21 15.92 30.44
C GLN A 407 -9.84 16.56 30.67
N MET A 408 -8.80 15.73 30.58
CA MET A 408 -7.40 16.14 30.71
C MET A 408 -6.62 15.73 29.47
N CYS A 409 -5.47 16.34 29.24
CA CYS A 409 -4.59 16.08 28.11
C CYS A 409 -3.24 15.54 28.57
N LEU A 410 -2.65 14.65 27.76
CA LEU A 410 -1.24 14.28 27.85
C LEU A 410 -0.39 15.53 27.61
N ASP A 411 0.48 15.87 28.54
CA ASP A 411 1.17 17.15 28.59
C ASP A 411 2.66 16.96 28.90
N ALA A 412 3.53 17.64 28.15
CA ALA A 412 4.94 17.79 28.50
C ALA A 412 5.10 18.95 29.50
N TYR A 413 5.51 18.60 30.73
CA TYR A 413 5.55 19.51 31.88
C TYR A 413 6.18 20.87 31.54
N ASP A 414 5.44 21.93 31.83
CA ASP A 414 5.90 23.33 31.74
C ASP A 414 6.47 23.71 30.35
N ASN A 415 5.94 23.12 29.27
CA ASN A 415 6.43 23.34 27.89
C ASN A 415 7.92 23.01 27.70
N GLN A 416 8.50 22.15 28.54
CA GLN A 416 9.91 21.80 28.43
C GLN A 416 10.15 20.84 27.25
N THR A 417 11.30 21.01 26.59
CA THR A 417 11.70 20.22 25.42
C THR A 417 13.00 19.44 25.63
N SER A 418 13.45 19.32 26.88
CA SER A 418 14.68 18.60 27.23
C SER A 418 14.43 17.13 27.57
N ALA A 419 15.44 16.29 27.39
CA ALA A 419 15.43 14.91 27.87
C ALA A 419 15.19 14.86 29.40
N GLY A 420 14.36 13.92 29.85
CA GLY A 420 13.94 13.78 31.25
C GLY A 420 12.75 14.68 31.64
N THR A 421 12.16 15.41 30.69
CA THR A 421 10.93 16.18 30.96
C THR A 421 9.81 15.21 31.34
N LYS A 422 9.11 15.50 32.43
CA LYS A 422 7.98 14.69 32.89
C LYS A 422 6.81 14.77 31.91
N VAL A 423 6.13 13.64 31.73
CA VAL A 423 4.86 13.59 31.00
C VAL A 423 3.73 13.46 32.01
N GLU A 424 2.79 14.39 31.99
CA GLU A 424 1.75 14.55 33.00
C GLU A 424 0.34 14.72 32.39
N THR A 425 -0.67 14.78 33.24
CA THR A 425 -2.00 15.28 32.85
C THR A 425 -2.16 16.75 33.19
N TRP A 426 -2.67 17.51 32.24
CA TRP A 426 -3.02 18.93 32.45
C TRP A 426 -4.36 19.25 31.78
N PRO A 427 -5.12 20.27 32.22
CA PRO A 427 -6.28 20.73 31.48
C PRO A 427 -5.93 21.00 30.02
N CYS A 428 -6.80 20.57 29.11
CA CYS A 428 -6.56 20.71 27.69
C CYS A 428 -6.55 22.20 27.28
N THR A 429 -5.38 22.71 26.93
CA THR A 429 -5.17 24.11 26.51
C THR A 429 -5.06 24.25 24.99
N GLY A 430 -4.74 23.15 24.28
CA GLY A 430 -4.41 23.17 22.86
C GLY A 430 -2.96 23.61 22.57
N GLY A 431 -2.15 23.83 23.62
CA GLY A 431 -0.75 24.21 23.51
C GLY A 431 0.11 23.15 22.81
N ALA A 432 1.26 23.58 22.28
CA ALA A 432 2.17 22.70 21.52
C ALA A 432 2.74 21.54 22.36
N ASN A 433 2.92 21.75 23.67
CA ASN A 433 3.31 20.72 24.64
C ASN A 433 2.26 19.63 24.89
N GLN A 434 1.04 19.80 24.37
CA GLN A 434 -0.03 18.80 24.43
C GLN A 434 -0.28 18.12 23.08
N GLN A 435 0.56 18.39 22.08
CA GLN A 435 0.40 17.82 20.74
C GLN A 435 1.37 16.67 20.54
N TRP A 436 0.83 15.51 20.16
CA TRP A 436 1.54 14.25 20.04
C TRP A 436 1.32 13.62 18.67
N GLN A 437 2.43 13.21 18.08
CA GLN A 437 2.46 12.48 16.83
C GLN A 437 2.67 11.00 17.11
N LEU A 438 1.66 10.19 16.76
CA LEU A 438 1.76 8.73 16.76
C LEU A 438 2.40 8.33 15.43
N ASN A 439 3.54 7.66 15.48
CA ASN A 439 4.31 7.28 14.30
C ASN A 439 4.07 5.81 13.93
N SER A 440 4.21 5.48 12.65
CA SER A 440 4.04 4.11 12.14
C SER A 440 5.12 3.15 12.64
N ASP A 441 6.27 3.68 13.05
CA ASP A 441 7.31 2.93 13.75
C ASP A 441 6.96 2.69 15.23
N GLY A 442 5.72 2.94 15.66
CA GLY A 442 5.27 2.73 17.03
C GLY A 442 5.84 3.72 18.03
N THR A 443 6.58 4.75 17.65
CA THR A 443 6.95 5.81 18.59
C THR A 443 5.81 6.81 18.77
N VAL A 444 5.73 7.45 19.94
CA VAL A 444 4.87 8.62 20.18
C VAL A 444 5.80 9.78 20.44
N THR A 445 5.73 10.83 19.63
CA THR A 445 6.64 11.98 19.71
C THR A 445 5.90 13.25 20.11
N GLY A 446 6.51 14.04 20.99
CA GLY A 446 6.01 15.38 21.31
C GLY A 446 6.25 16.29 20.10
N THR A 447 5.19 16.89 19.56
CA THR A 447 5.27 17.72 18.34
C THR A 447 6.19 18.93 18.55
N GLN A 448 6.20 19.48 19.76
CA GLN A 448 7.05 20.61 20.13
C GLN A 448 8.53 20.22 20.29
N SER A 449 8.82 19.10 20.94
CA SER A 449 10.18 18.72 21.36
C SER A 449 10.89 17.82 20.35
N GLY A 450 10.13 17.08 19.53
CA GLY A 450 10.65 15.98 18.69
C GLY A 450 11.14 14.77 19.51
N LEU A 451 10.97 14.77 20.83
CA LEU A 451 11.38 13.68 21.72
C LEU A 451 10.29 12.62 21.82
N CYS A 452 10.69 11.39 22.11
CA CYS A 452 9.81 10.25 22.26
C CYS A 452 9.22 10.19 23.68
N LEU A 453 7.96 9.79 23.77
CA LEU A 453 7.34 9.29 24.99
C LEU A 453 8.06 7.99 25.39
N ASP A 454 8.61 7.97 26.58
CA ASP A 454 9.53 6.95 27.07
C ASP A 454 9.08 6.44 28.45
N VAL A 455 9.17 5.12 28.66
CA VAL A 455 9.09 4.54 30.01
C VAL A 455 10.46 4.58 30.66
N THR A 456 10.59 5.39 31.72
CA THR A 456 11.87 5.68 32.37
C THR A 456 12.66 4.42 32.73
N GLY A 457 13.92 4.39 32.27
CA GLY A 457 14.85 3.31 32.52
C GLY A 457 14.47 1.97 31.88
N ALA A 458 13.58 1.99 30.88
CA ALA A 458 13.01 0.80 30.24
C ALA A 458 12.36 -0.19 31.23
N SER A 459 11.87 0.32 32.36
CA SER A 459 11.25 -0.51 33.39
C SER A 459 9.96 -1.15 32.89
N THR A 460 9.72 -2.40 33.27
CA THR A 460 8.47 -3.11 33.00
C THR A 460 7.60 -3.25 34.24
N ALA A 461 7.95 -2.59 35.35
CA ALA A 461 7.21 -2.65 36.61
C ALA A 461 5.99 -1.70 36.60
N ASN A 462 4.93 -2.08 37.31
CA ASN A 462 3.82 -1.18 37.62
C ASN A 462 4.34 0.05 38.38
N GLY A 463 3.91 1.23 37.98
CA GLY A 463 4.33 2.50 38.58
C GLY A 463 5.62 3.08 38.00
N ALA A 464 6.20 2.46 36.97
CA ALA A 464 7.27 3.10 36.22
C ALA A 464 6.74 4.37 35.51
N LEU A 465 7.48 5.46 35.60
CA LEU A 465 7.03 6.78 35.14
C LEU A 465 7.25 6.97 33.64
N ALA A 466 6.42 7.84 33.04
CA ALA A 466 6.61 8.32 31.68
C ALA A 466 7.42 9.63 31.65
N GLU A 467 8.29 9.77 30.67
CA GLU A 467 9.11 10.96 30.41
C GLU A 467 9.30 11.21 28.91
N LEU A 468 9.85 12.39 28.57
CA LEU A 468 10.38 12.66 27.24
C LEU A 468 11.85 12.27 27.17
N TRP A 469 12.23 11.51 26.14
CA TRP A 469 13.61 11.07 25.94
C TRP A 469 14.01 11.11 24.46
N PRO A 470 15.31 11.28 24.12
CA PRO A 470 15.77 11.13 22.74
C PRO A 470 15.34 9.78 22.16
N CYS A 471 14.72 9.83 20.99
CA CYS A 471 14.31 8.64 20.26
C CYS A 471 15.54 7.79 19.93
N ASN A 472 15.61 6.58 20.49
CA ASN A 472 16.79 5.71 20.43
C ASN A 472 16.46 4.30 19.89
N GLY A 473 15.21 4.06 19.49
CA GLY A 473 14.76 2.78 18.95
C GLY A 473 14.53 1.69 20.01
N GLY A 474 14.66 2.02 21.31
CA GLY A 474 14.41 1.12 22.42
C GLY A 474 12.94 0.69 22.52
N SER A 475 12.70 -0.52 23.04
CA SER A 475 11.35 -1.07 23.19
C SER A 475 10.48 -0.29 24.19
N ASN A 476 11.09 0.45 25.11
CA ASN A 476 10.44 1.34 26.07
C ASN A 476 9.91 2.65 25.46
N GLN A 477 10.18 2.90 24.18
CA GLN A 477 9.65 4.02 23.40
C GLN A 477 8.59 3.58 22.37
N ARG A 478 8.16 2.31 22.46
CA ARG A 478 7.20 1.71 21.53
C ARG A 478 5.81 1.66 22.17
N TRP A 479 4.85 2.21 21.47
CA TRP A 479 3.48 2.40 21.89
C TRP A 479 2.49 1.96 20.80
N SER A 480 1.35 1.42 21.22
CA SER A 480 0.20 1.12 20.36
C SER A 480 -1.05 1.75 20.96
N LEU A 481 -1.92 2.33 20.13
CA LEU A 481 -3.23 2.82 20.55
C LEU A 481 -4.30 1.92 19.94
N ASP A 482 -4.98 1.11 20.76
CA ASP A 482 -5.96 0.10 20.33
C ASP A 482 -7.08 -0.17 21.35
#